data_AF-A0A7T0PB52-F1
#
_entry.id   AF-A0A7T0PB52-F1
#
_cell.length_a   1.000
_cell.length_b   1.000
_cell.length_c   1.000
_cell.angle_alpha   90.00
_cell.angle_beta   90.00
_cell.angle_gamma   90.00
#
_symmetry.space_group_name_H-M   'P 1'
#
loop_
_entity.id
_entity.type
_entity.pdbx_description
1 polymer ?
#
loop_
_entity_poly.entity_id
_entity_poly.type
_entity_poly.pdbx_seq_one_letter_code
_entity_poly.pdbx_strand_id
1 'polypeptide(L)'
;MSPSNRRLLATATVAYIAVVVALTTLKSFYRIGYLWEPARQRARELHLVPLDSLGQGSWFAPLFDYGGNLAFFIPVGVLFFMWRERIGPAIAWAAALSLSIEVSQYLFSLGRSDIDDLLFNTLGGAIGAVFAKWCGPRFYRVWMWLAVALGVVFAVLVALGPRLGNPELVKDLDGASSPASATTPAV
;
A
#
# COMPACT_ATOMS: atom_id res chain seq x y z
N MET A 1 -19.37 19.64 -11.14
CA MET A 1 -18.40 18.86 -11.94
C MET A 1 -19.07 18.36 -13.22
N SER A 2 -18.42 18.39 -14.40
CA SER A 2 -19.02 17.92 -15.66
C SER A 2 -19.22 16.39 -15.68
N PRO A 3 -20.12 15.84 -16.52
CA PRO A 3 -20.34 14.38 -16.61
C PRO A 3 -19.07 13.60 -16.97
N SER A 4 -18.24 14.13 -17.88
CA SER A 4 -16.95 13.53 -18.24
C SER A 4 -15.97 13.49 -17.08
N ASN A 5 -15.87 14.58 -16.31
CA ASN A 5 -15.01 14.63 -15.13
C ASN A 5 -15.51 13.70 -14.02
N ARG A 6 -16.83 13.50 -13.87
CA ARG A 6 -17.39 12.55 -12.91
C ARG A 6 -17.06 11.10 -13.27
N ARG A 7 -17.07 10.75 -14.56
CA ARG A 7 -16.61 9.43 -15.04
C ARG A 7 -15.12 9.25 -14.77
N LEU A 8 -14.31 10.25 -15.09
CA LEU A 8 -12.86 10.22 -14.80
C LEU A 8 -12.58 10.08 -13.31
N LEU A 9 -13.33 10.77 -12.43
CA LEU A 9 -13.20 10.64 -10.98
C LEU A 9 -13.52 9.21 -10.52
N ALA A 10 -14.58 8.60 -11.06
CA ALA A 10 -14.91 7.22 -10.78
C ALA A 10 -13.79 6.26 -11.22
N THR A 11 -13.28 6.41 -12.43
CA THR A 11 -12.15 5.61 -12.93
C THR A 11 -10.91 5.77 -12.06
N ALA A 12 -10.55 7.01 -11.70
CA ALA A 12 -9.42 7.31 -10.83
C ALA A 12 -9.59 6.70 -9.42
N THR A 13 -10.78 6.81 -8.85
CA THR A 13 -11.13 6.26 -7.54
C THR A 13 -11.02 4.73 -7.55
N VAL A 14 -11.61 4.07 -8.55
CA VAL A 14 -11.56 2.61 -8.69
C VAL A 14 -10.13 2.13 -8.91
N ALA A 15 -9.38 2.78 -9.82
CA ALA A 15 -8.00 2.42 -10.10
C ALA A 15 -7.12 2.54 -8.85
N TYR A 16 -7.23 3.65 -8.11
CA TYR A 16 -6.43 3.85 -6.91
C TYR A 16 -6.84 2.90 -5.77
N ILE A 17 -8.13 2.68 -5.55
CA ILE A 17 -8.60 1.69 -4.55
C ILE A 17 -8.10 0.28 -4.91
N ALA A 18 -8.10 -0.09 -6.19
CA ALA A 18 -7.56 -1.38 -6.62
C ALA A 18 -6.06 -1.49 -6.30
N VAL A 19 -5.27 -0.43 -6.50
CA VAL A 19 -3.86 -0.37 -6.09
C VAL A 19 -3.71 -0.54 -4.58
N VAL A 20 -4.49 0.20 -3.78
CA VAL A 20 -4.47 0.10 -2.31
C VAL A 20 -4.78 -1.31 -1.86
N VAL A 21 -5.92 -1.87 -2.28
CA VAL A 21 -6.33 -3.23 -1.92
C VAL A 21 -5.30 -4.26 -2.37
N ALA A 22 -4.74 -4.11 -3.57
CA ALA A 22 -3.75 -5.04 -4.07
C ALA A 22 -2.47 -5.01 -3.23
N LEU A 23 -1.95 -3.82 -2.87
CA LEU A 23 -0.71 -3.68 -2.11
C LEU A 23 -0.87 -4.05 -0.63
N THR A 24 -2.05 -3.87 -0.03
CA THR A 24 -2.28 -4.19 1.39
C THR A 24 -2.75 -5.62 1.62
N THR A 25 -3.71 -6.10 0.83
CA THR A 25 -4.38 -7.40 1.05
C THR A 25 -3.90 -8.48 0.10
N LEU A 26 -3.63 -8.14 -1.16
CA LEU A 26 -3.33 -9.15 -2.18
C LEU A 26 -1.83 -9.42 -2.39
N LYS A 27 -0.95 -8.74 -1.65
CA LYS A 27 0.52 -8.89 -1.75
C LYS A 27 0.99 -10.35 -1.62
N SER A 28 0.19 -11.21 -0.98
CA SER A 28 0.40 -12.66 -0.84
C SER A 28 0.09 -13.47 -2.11
N PHE A 29 -0.43 -12.86 -3.17
CA PHE A 29 -0.86 -13.55 -4.41
C PHE A 29 -0.09 -13.14 -5.67
N TYR A 30 0.75 -12.11 -5.61
CA TYR A 30 1.55 -11.67 -6.77
C TYR A 30 2.97 -11.27 -6.37
N ARG A 31 3.90 -11.38 -7.32
CA ARG A 31 5.31 -10.96 -7.20
C ARG A 31 5.56 -9.75 -8.08
N ILE A 32 6.21 -8.73 -7.52
CA ILE A 32 6.81 -7.64 -8.31
C ILE A 32 8.33 -7.83 -8.26
N GLY A 33 8.88 -8.49 -9.28
CA GLY A 33 10.30 -8.87 -9.32
C GLY A 33 10.73 -9.64 -8.07
N TYR A 34 11.79 -9.18 -7.42
CA TYR A 34 12.36 -9.76 -6.19
C TYR A 34 12.09 -8.91 -4.93
N LEU A 35 11.19 -7.93 -4.98
CA LEU A 35 10.93 -7.03 -3.84
C LEU A 35 10.30 -7.73 -2.63
N TRP A 36 9.54 -8.81 -2.83
CA TRP A 36 8.96 -9.59 -1.72
C TRP A 36 8.65 -11.03 -2.13
N GLU A 37 8.67 -11.92 -1.13
CA GLU A 37 8.24 -13.31 -1.25
C GLU A 37 6.80 -13.48 -0.76
N PRO A 38 5.82 -13.83 -1.63
CA PRO A 38 4.41 -13.94 -1.24
C PRO A 38 4.14 -14.99 -0.15
N ALA A 39 4.96 -16.04 -0.09
CA ALA A 39 4.84 -17.09 0.92
C ALA A 39 5.08 -16.56 2.35
N ARG A 40 5.96 -15.56 2.51
CA ARG A 40 6.25 -14.93 3.82
C ARG A 40 5.23 -13.86 4.22
N GLN A 41 4.30 -13.50 3.32
CA GLN A 41 3.32 -12.44 3.56
C GLN A 41 1.99 -12.97 4.14
N ARG A 42 1.78 -14.29 4.17
CA ARG A 42 0.61 -14.89 4.81
C ARG A 42 0.83 -15.01 6.31
N ALA A 43 0.07 -14.23 7.06
CA ALA A 43 0.00 -14.30 8.51
C ALA A 43 -1.43 -14.01 8.98
N ARG A 44 -1.71 -14.31 10.25
CA ARG A 44 -2.92 -13.82 10.92
C ARG A 44 -2.48 -13.26 12.26
N GLU A 45 -2.13 -11.98 12.26
CA GLU A 45 -1.67 -11.25 13.44
C GLU A 45 -2.63 -10.11 13.72
N LEU A 46 -2.81 -9.78 15.00
CA LEU A 46 -3.73 -8.73 15.46
C LEU A 46 -3.02 -7.85 16.49
N HIS A 47 -2.81 -6.59 16.14
CA HIS A 47 -2.11 -5.60 16.95
C HIS A 47 -3.09 -4.47 17.30
N LEU A 48 -3.48 -4.41 18.58
CA LEU A 48 -4.49 -3.46 19.07
C LEU A 48 -3.93 -2.44 20.06
N VAL A 49 -2.65 -2.52 20.38
CA VAL A 49 -1.98 -1.56 21.25
C VAL A 49 -1.44 -0.44 20.35
N PRO A 50 -1.98 0.79 20.43
CA PRO A 50 -1.55 1.87 19.56
C PRO A 50 -0.10 2.26 19.84
N LEU A 51 0.66 2.52 18.79
CA LEU A 51 2.03 3.01 18.81
C LEU A 51 3.03 2.09 19.52
N ASP A 52 2.72 0.80 19.65
CA ASP A 52 3.56 -0.19 20.34
C ASP A 52 4.95 -0.33 19.69
N SER A 53 5.03 -0.11 18.38
CA SER A 53 6.28 -0.25 17.62
C SER A 53 7.31 0.85 17.94
N LEU A 54 6.90 2.01 18.49
CA LEU A 54 7.82 3.10 18.83
C LEU A 54 8.80 2.75 19.96
N GLY A 55 8.46 1.76 20.80
CA GLY A 55 9.28 1.34 21.95
C GLY A 55 10.29 0.22 21.65
N GLN A 56 10.27 -0.36 20.44
CA GLN A 56 10.94 -1.64 20.15
C GLN A 56 12.39 -1.50 19.60
N GLY A 57 13.06 -0.37 19.87
CA GLY A 57 14.51 -0.21 19.68
C GLY A 57 14.97 0.34 18.33
N SER A 58 14.12 0.35 17.29
CA SER A 58 14.38 1.07 16.03
C SER A 58 13.32 2.14 15.82
N TRP A 59 13.73 3.40 15.62
CA TRP A 59 12.81 4.50 15.33
C TRP A 59 12.45 4.60 13.84
N PHE A 60 13.30 4.06 12.95
CA PHE A 60 13.14 4.22 11.51
C PHE A 60 12.06 3.31 10.92
N ALA A 61 12.00 2.04 11.34
CA ALA A 61 11.00 1.10 10.83
C ALA A 61 9.56 1.53 11.18
N PRO A 62 9.22 1.86 12.43
CA PRO A 62 7.90 2.37 12.77
C PRO A 62 7.56 3.66 12.03
N LEU A 63 8.52 4.59 11.90
CA LEU A 63 8.30 5.84 11.15
C LEU A 63 7.99 5.56 9.68
N PHE A 64 8.69 4.61 9.06
CA PHE A 64 8.44 4.22 7.68
C PHE A 64 7.08 3.54 7.50
N ASP A 65 6.68 2.66 8.42
CA ASP A 65 5.39 1.98 8.38
C ASP A 65 4.23 2.98 8.55
N TYR A 66 4.27 3.78 9.62
CA TYR A 66 3.25 4.79 9.90
C TYR A 66 3.19 5.89 8.83
N GLY A 67 4.37 6.39 8.42
CA GLY A 67 4.50 7.40 7.38
C GLY A 67 4.04 6.88 6.02
N GLY A 68 4.34 5.61 5.70
CA GLY A 68 3.91 4.93 4.50
C GLY A 68 2.39 4.83 4.41
N ASN A 69 1.74 4.33 5.46
CA ASN A 69 0.28 4.22 5.55
C ASN A 69 -0.40 5.59 5.45
N LEU A 70 0.09 6.59 6.20
CA LEU A 70 -0.38 7.96 6.10
C LEU A 70 -0.27 8.50 4.66
N ALA A 71 0.90 8.40 4.05
CA ALA A 71 1.13 8.92 2.71
C ALA A 71 0.27 8.19 1.67
N PHE A 72 0.09 6.88 1.83
CA PHE A 72 -0.66 6.04 0.89
C PHE A 72 -2.15 6.35 0.88
N PHE A 73 -2.70 6.85 2.00
CA PHE A 73 -4.10 7.28 2.08
C PHE A 73 -4.36 8.76 1.76
N ILE A 74 -3.33 9.59 1.57
CA ILE A 74 -3.51 10.97 1.10
C ILE A 74 -4.30 11.02 -0.22
N PRO A 75 -3.95 10.26 -1.27
CA PRO A 75 -4.72 10.29 -2.51
C PRO A 75 -6.15 9.74 -2.36
N VAL A 76 -6.39 8.82 -1.42
CA VAL A 76 -7.76 8.36 -1.07
C VAL A 76 -8.59 9.53 -0.57
N GLY A 77 -8.05 10.31 0.38
CA GLY A 77 -8.70 11.51 0.91
C GLY A 77 -8.98 12.56 -0.16
N VAL A 78 -8.01 12.78 -1.06
CA VAL A 78 -8.14 13.70 -2.20
C VAL A 78 -9.29 13.28 -3.12
N LEU A 79 -9.35 12.00 -3.51
CA LEU A 79 -10.37 11.47 -4.42
C LEU A 79 -11.76 11.45 -3.77
N PHE A 80 -11.88 11.01 -2.51
CA PHE A 80 -13.17 11.03 -1.81
C PHE A 80 -13.69 12.43 -1.51
N PHE A 81 -12.79 13.40 -1.27
CA PHE A 81 -13.20 14.79 -1.16
C PHE A 81 -13.87 15.28 -2.44
N MET A 82 -13.34 14.98 -3.62
CA MET A 82 -13.90 15.45 -4.91
C MET A 82 -15.33 14.96 -5.19
N TRP A 83 -15.80 13.89 -4.52
CA TRP A 83 -17.17 13.38 -4.69
C TRP A 83 -18.24 14.24 -4.02
N ARG A 84 -17.91 14.87 -2.90
CA ARG A 84 -18.88 15.59 -2.05
C ARG A 84 -18.43 16.99 -1.65
N GLU A 85 -17.17 17.34 -1.92
CA GLU A 85 -16.49 18.58 -1.52
C GLU A 85 -16.64 18.89 -0.02
N ARG A 86 -16.69 17.83 0.80
CA ARG A 86 -16.80 17.89 2.26
C ARG A 86 -15.75 17.01 2.91
N ILE A 87 -15.04 17.58 3.88
CA ILE A 87 -13.94 16.90 4.58
C ILE A 87 -14.47 15.70 5.39
N GLY A 88 -15.53 15.88 6.18
CA GLY A 88 -16.07 14.81 7.05
C GLY A 88 -16.40 13.50 6.32
N PRO A 89 -17.20 13.52 5.24
CA PRO A 89 -17.46 12.32 4.44
C PRO A 89 -16.21 11.70 3.82
N ALA A 90 -15.23 12.51 3.40
CA ALA A 90 -13.99 11.98 2.84
C ALA A 90 -13.17 11.21 3.88
N ILE A 91 -13.08 11.75 5.11
CA ILE A 91 -12.46 11.08 6.25
C ILE A 91 -13.20 9.79 6.59
N ALA A 92 -14.54 9.84 6.66
CA ALA A 92 -15.35 8.66 6.98
C ALA A 92 -15.15 7.54 5.95
N TRP A 93 -15.09 7.86 4.66
CA TRP A 93 -14.83 6.86 3.61
C TRP A 93 -13.39 6.33 3.66
N ALA A 94 -12.40 7.16 3.97
CA ALA A 94 -11.02 6.70 4.16
C ALA A 94 -10.92 5.75 5.37
N ALA A 95 -11.52 6.10 6.50
CA ALA A 95 -11.58 5.26 7.70
C ALA A 95 -12.32 3.94 7.42
N ALA A 96 -13.46 3.98 6.73
CA ALA A 96 -14.22 2.79 6.37
C ALA A 96 -13.44 1.87 5.42
N LEU A 97 -12.73 2.43 4.43
CA LEU A 97 -11.86 1.65 3.55
C LEU A 97 -10.72 1.00 4.33
N SER A 98 -10.04 1.75 5.20
CA SER A 98 -8.95 1.20 6.02
C SER A 98 -9.46 0.10 6.95
N LEU A 99 -10.57 0.32 7.66
CA LEU A 99 -11.17 -0.71 8.52
C LEU A 99 -11.55 -1.96 7.73
N SER A 100 -12.06 -1.80 6.51
CA SER A 100 -12.39 -2.93 5.64
C SER A 100 -11.15 -3.73 5.23
N ILE A 101 -10.02 -3.06 5.02
CA ILE A 101 -8.71 -3.70 4.72
C ILE A 101 -8.25 -4.49 5.94
N GLU A 102 -8.21 -3.87 7.11
CA GLU A 102 -7.80 -4.49 8.39
C GLU A 102 -8.63 -5.75 8.69
N VAL A 103 -9.96 -5.61 8.63
CA VAL A 103 -10.90 -6.72 8.85
C VAL A 103 -10.67 -7.84 7.82
N SER A 104 -10.44 -7.50 6.56
CA SER A 104 -10.15 -8.50 5.52
C SER A 104 -8.83 -9.21 5.75
N GLN A 105 -7.78 -8.49 6.17
CA GLN A 105 -6.48 -9.09 6.47
C GLN A 105 -6.58 -10.11 7.59
N TYR A 106 -7.31 -9.78 8.66
CA TYR A 106 -7.54 -10.70 9.76
C TYR A 106 -8.43 -11.89 9.35
N LEU A 107 -9.60 -11.64 8.75
CA LEU A 107 -10.56 -12.68 8.38
C LEU A 107 -9.99 -13.69 7.39
N PHE A 108 -9.21 -13.24 6.41
CA PHE A 108 -8.67 -14.10 5.34
C PHE A 108 -7.21 -14.50 5.55
N SER A 109 -6.61 -14.20 6.70
CA SER A 109 -5.21 -14.53 7.01
C SER A 109 -4.23 -13.98 5.97
N LEU A 110 -4.42 -12.73 5.59
CA LEU A 110 -3.64 -12.05 4.54
C LEU A 110 -2.47 -11.23 5.09
N GLY A 111 -2.24 -11.24 6.41
CA GLY A 111 -1.16 -10.51 7.04
C GLY A 111 -1.47 -10.11 8.48
N ARG A 112 -0.81 -9.03 8.89
CA ARG A 112 -1.02 -8.34 10.17
C ARG A 112 -2.14 -7.32 10.03
N SER A 113 -3.08 -7.36 10.97
CA SER A 113 -4.05 -6.30 11.16
C SER A 113 -3.63 -5.43 12.35
N ASP A 114 -3.61 -4.12 12.16
CA ASP A 114 -3.03 -3.15 13.08
C ASP A 114 -3.92 -1.92 13.29
N ILE A 115 -4.10 -1.53 14.56
CA ILE A 115 -4.82 -0.31 14.91
C ILE A 115 -4.09 0.95 14.44
N ASP A 116 -2.76 0.91 14.36
CA ASP A 116 -1.96 2.03 13.88
C ASP A 116 -2.21 2.26 12.38
N ASP A 117 -2.35 1.20 11.60
CA ASP A 117 -2.67 1.30 10.17
C ASP A 117 -4.01 1.99 9.96
N LEU A 118 -5.04 1.61 10.73
CA LEU A 118 -6.34 2.28 10.73
C LEU A 118 -6.22 3.78 11.08
N LEU A 119 -5.42 4.12 12.10
CA LEU A 119 -5.22 5.48 12.57
C LEU A 119 -4.52 6.34 11.51
N PHE A 120 -3.36 5.88 11.02
CA PHE A 120 -2.53 6.62 10.06
C PHE A 120 -3.18 6.71 8.68
N ASN A 121 -3.88 5.67 8.23
CA ASN A 121 -4.68 5.72 7.00
C ASN A 121 -5.82 6.74 7.10
N THR A 122 -6.52 6.76 8.24
CA THR A 122 -7.59 7.76 8.49
C THR A 122 -7.02 9.18 8.51
N LEU A 123 -5.86 9.39 9.15
CA LEU A 123 -5.16 10.67 9.18
C LEU A 123 -4.69 11.09 7.78
N GLY A 124 -4.13 10.17 6.99
CA GLY A 124 -3.79 10.38 5.59
C GLY A 124 -5.00 10.84 4.77
N GLY A 125 -6.14 10.18 4.94
CA GLY A 125 -7.41 10.59 4.33
C GLY A 125 -7.86 12.00 4.73
N ALA A 126 -7.68 12.38 5.99
CA ALA A 126 -7.97 13.73 6.47
C ALA A 126 -7.05 14.79 5.84
N ILE A 127 -5.74 14.53 5.83
CA ILE A 127 -4.74 15.40 5.20
C ILE A 127 -5.05 15.57 3.71
N GLY A 128 -5.34 14.47 3.01
CA GLY A 128 -5.71 14.49 1.60
C GLY A 128 -6.97 15.31 1.31
N ALA A 129 -8.01 15.18 2.14
CA ALA A 129 -9.23 15.96 1.98
C ALA A 129 -9.02 17.46 2.22
N VAL A 130 -8.26 17.83 3.26
CA VAL A 130 -7.89 19.22 3.54
C VAL A 130 -7.04 19.80 2.40
N PHE A 131 -6.07 19.02 1.93
CA PHE A 131 -5.20 19.40 0.82
C PHE A 131 -6.00 19.63 -0.48
N ALA A 132 -6.92 18.73 -0.83
CA ALA A 132 -7.78 18.88 -2.00
C ALA A 132 -8.70 20.11 -1.92
N LYS A 133 -9.22 20.41 -0.71
CA LYS A 133 -9.97 21.65 -0.46
C LYS A 133 -9.11 22.89 -0.69
N TRP A 134 -7.88 22.90 -0.15
CA TRP A 134 -6.96 24.03 -0.24
C TRP A 134 -6.47 24.30 -1.68
N CYS A 135 -6.11 23.24 -2.41
CA CYS A 135 -5.68 23.33 -3.81
C CYS A 135 -6.81 23.77 -4.76
N GLY A 136 -8.05 23.46 -4.40
CA GLY A 136 -9.25 23.82 -5.15
C GLY A 136 -9.46 23.04 -6.46
N PRO A 137 -10.57 23.31 -7.17
CA PRO A 137 -11.00 22.51 -8.32
C PRO A 137 -10.05 22.51 -9.53
N ARG A 138 -9.17 23.51 -9.63
CA ARG A 138 -8.23 23.65 -10.76
C ARG A 138 -7.32 22.44 -10.95
N PHE A 139 -6.98 21.76 -9.86
CA PHE A 139 -6.06 20.62 -9.88
C PHE A 139 -6.75 19.26 -9.91
N TYR A 140 -8.08 19.20 -9.82
CA TYR A 140 -8.80 17.92 -9.73
C TYR A 140 -8.47 17.01 -10.91
N ARG A 141 -8.39 17.58 -12.13
CA ARG A 141 -8.01 16.83 -13.32
C ARG A 141 -6.61 16.24 -13.24
N VAL A 142 -5.65 16.99 -12.70
CA VAL A 142 -4.27 16.51 -12.53
C VAL A 142 -4.26 15.32 -11.58
N TRP A 143 -4.88 15.44 -10.41
CA TRP A 143 -4.95 14.37 -9.41
C TRP A 143 -5.64 13.11 -9.94
N MET A 144 -6.76 13.26 -10.67
CA MET A 144 -7.44 12.12 -11.27
C MET A 144 -6.55 11.39 -12.28
N TRP A 145 -5.85 12.12 -13.16
CA TRP A 145 -4.95 11.51 -14.14
C TRP A 145 -3.72 10.87 -13.48
N LEU A 146 -3.17 11.47 -12.44
CA LEU A 146 -2.07 10.86 -11.66
C LEU A 146 -2.51 9.54 -11.02
N ALA A 147 -3.71 9.49 -10.45
CA ALA A 147 -4.26 8.26 -9.87
C ALA A 147 -4.49 7.17 -10.94
N VAL A 148 -5.01 7.54 -12.12
CA VAL A 148 -5.16 6.60 -13.25
C VAL A 148 -3.80 6.11 -13.74
N ALA A 149 -2.84 7.02 -13.94
CA ALA A 149 -1.49 6.68 -14.39
C ALA A 149 -0.80 5.72 -13.41
N LEU A 150 -0.89 5.99 -12.11
CA LEU A 150 -0.38 5.10 -11.07
C LEU A 150 -1.03 3.72 -11.14
N GLY A 151 -2.35 3.65 -11.31
CA GLY A 151 -3.07 2.38 -11.48
C GLY A 151 -2.60 1.59 -12.69
N VAL A 152 -2.38 2.26 -13.82
CA VAL A 152 -1.85 1.64 -15.04
C VAL A 152 -0.41 1.14 -14.83
N VAL A 153 0.46 1.98 -14.26
CA VAL A 153 1.85 1.60 -13.95
C VAL A 153 1.87 0.38 -13.04
N PHE A 154 1.07 0.38 -11.98
CA PHE A 154 0.95 -0.75 -11.07
C PHE A 154 0.47 -2.01 -11.78
N ALA A 155 -0.58 -1.93 -12.60
CA ALA A 155 -1.08 -3.07 -13.36
C ALA A 155 -0.03 -3.65 -14.32
N VAL A 156 0.74 -2.79 -14.99
CA VAL A 156 1.86 -3.20 -15.86
C VAL A 156 2.96 -3.88 -15.05
N LEU A 157 3.34 -3.33 -13.89
CA LEU A 157 4.35 -3.92 -13.01
C LEU A 157 3.93 -5.30 -12.50
N VAL A 158 2.65 -5.49 -12.17
CA VAL A 158 2.12 -6.79 -11.76
C VAL A 158 2.10 -7.78 -12.93
N ALA A 159 1.67 -7.35 -14.13
CA ALA A 159 1.61 -8.21 -15.31
C ALA A 159 3.01 -8.60 -15.84
N LEU A 160 3.97 -7.69 -15.74
CA LEU A 160 5.36 -7.93 -16.13
C LEU A 160 6.22 -8.46 -14.99
N GLY A 161 5.73 -8.48 -13.74
CA GLY A 161 6.46 -8.86 -12.54
C GLY A 161 7.31 -10.13 -12.68
N PRO A 162 6.79 -11.24 -13.24
CA PRO A 162 7.56 -12.46 -13.46
C PRO A 162 8.74 -12.32 -14.45
N ARG A 163 8.76 -11.26 -15.25
CA ARG A 163 9.78 -10.96 -16.28
C ARG A 163 10.71 -9.82 -15.87
N LEU A 164 10.48 -9.20 -14.71
CA LEU A 164 11.23 -8.04 -14.23
C LEU A 164 12.28 -8.47 -13.19
N GLY A 165 13.57 -8.31 -13.54
CA GLY A 165 14.72 -8.55 -12.66
C GLY A 165 15.66 -9.63 -13.21
N ASN A 166 16.97 -9.44 -13.01
CA ASN A 166 17.97 -10.49 -13.24
C ASN A 166 18.24 -11.20 -11.91
N PRO A 167 17.96 -12.52 -11.77
CA PRO A 167 18.25 -13.25 -10.54
C PRO A 167 19.71 -13.11 -10.08
N GLU A 168 20.64 -12.94 -11.03
CA GLU A 168 22.08 -12.81 -10.75
C GLU A 168 22.46 -11.50 -10.03
N LEU A 169 21.59 -10.50 -10.03
CA LEU A 169 21.82 -9.21 -9.35
C LEU A 169 21.20 -9.15 -7.95
N VAL A 170 20.45 -10.17 -7.55
CA VAL A 170 19.92 -10.29 -6.19
C VAL A 170 21.07 -10.72 -5.28
N LYS A 171 21.58 -9.80 -4.47
CA LYS A 171 22.50 -10.17 -3.39
C LYS A 171 21.72 -10.94 -2.34
N ASP A 172 21.95 -12.24 -2.26
CA ASP A 172 21.57 -13.02 -1.08
C ASP A 172 22.31 -12.41 0.12
N LEU A 173 21.54 -11.82 1.03
CA LEU A 173 22.06 -11.30 2.30
C LEU A 173 22.35 -12.43 3.30
N ASP A 174 22.05 -13.68 2.91
CA ASP A 174 22.39 -14.87 3.66
C ASP A 174 23.83 -15.25 3.33
N GLY A 175 24.76 -14.76 4.16
CA GLY A 175 26.10 -15.31 4.28
C GLY A 175 26.09 -16.73 4.84
N ALA A 176 25.39 -17.66 4.19
CA ALA A 176 25.51 -19.09 4.41
C ALA A 176 26.44 -19.65 3.33
N SER A 177 27.74 -19.55 3.61
CA SER A 177 28.76 -20.36 2.95
C SER A 177 28.32 -21.83 2.95
N SER A 178 27.89 -22.37 1.80
CA SER A 178 27.86 -23.81 1.60
C SER A 178 29.31 -24.30 1.59
N PRO A 179 29.74 -25.20 2.51
CA PRO A 179 31.07 -25.76 2.40
C PRO A 179 31.12 -26.63 1.14
N ALA A 180 32.10 -26.33 0.31
CA ALA A 180 32.44 -27.09 -0.87
C ALA A 180 32.56 -28.58 -0.52
N SER A 181 31.93 -29.42 -1.35
CA SER A 181 32.20 -30.85 -1.42
C SER A 181 33.67 -31.06 -1.74
N ALA A 182 34.49 -31.28 -0.70
CA ALA A 182 35.89 -31.64 -0.85
C ALA A 182 35.98 -33.12 -1.23
N THR A 183 36.43 -33.33 -2.45
CA THR A 183 36.85 -34.58 -3.06
C THR A 183 37.88 -35.31 -2.19
N THR A 184 37.68 -36.62 -2.03
CA THR A 184 38.60 -37.60 -1.45
C THR A 184 40.01 -37.54 -2.06
N PRO A 185 41.08 -37.80 -1.29
CA PRO A 185 42.24 -38.51 -1.82
C PRO A 185 42.27 -39.92 -1.25
N ALA A 186 42.36 -40.89 -2.16
CA ALA A 186 42.64 -42.28 -1.85
C ALA A 186 44.09 -42.43 -1.36
N VAL A 187 44.27 -43.25 -0.32
CA VAL A 187 45.50 -44.00 -0.02
C VAL A 187 45.09 -45.41 0.31
#